data_AF-A0A357L648-F1
#
_entry.id   AF-A0A357L648-F1
#
_cell.length_a   1.000
_cell.length_b   1.000
_cell.length_c   1.000
_cell.angle_alpha   90.00
_cell.angle_beta   90.00
_cell.angle_gamma   90.00
#
_symmetry.space_group_name_H-M   'P 1'
#
loop_
_entity.id
_entity.type
_entity.pdbx_description
1 polymer ?
#
loop_
_entity_poly.entity_id
_entity_poly.type
_entity_poly.pdbx_seq_one_letter_code
_entity_poly.pdbx_strand_id
1 'polypeptide(L)'
;MQIATGSLEGGTTARAGAALTRAGGPVFAIILILTSVFSALLFDLRADKIFALPMSAAEASAEDLVAFKRAAAMAAEGRAADAYDAGAFRAGLSPEHEGLLWLNPPHGLLLVAPLATAPYGTAKLALLLLTALSLAAIGVLARAPLWAIAALIVSPAAFASLLVMQTGPLIALGLFAAFLLAPSRPMAAGLILALLTVKPQYGLMAPVFLVALGHWRAIGWASLFSAALVALSIAAYGAAPWAAFL
;
A
#
# COMPACT_ATOMS: atom_id res chain seq x y z
N MET A 1 -43.15 4.38 41.24
CA MET A 1 -42.65 4.61 39.87
C MET A 1 -41.13 4.55 39.92
N GLN A 2 -40.57 3.36 39.73
CA GLN A 2 -39.14 3.06 39.91
C GLN A 2 -38.55 2.88 38.52
N ILE A 3 -37.72 3.83 38.09
CA ILE A 3 -37.16 3.87 36.74
C ILE A 3 -36.06 2.81 36.66
N ALA A 4 -36.23 1.82 35.80
CA ALA A 4 -35.27 0.77 35.51
C ALA A 4 -34.04 1.36 34.79
N THR A 5 -32.93 1.53 35.52
CA THR A 5 -31.63 1.96 34.98
C THR A 5 -30.67 0.81 34.70
N GLY A 6 -31.06 -0.45 34.93
CA GLY A 6 -30.22 -1.62 34.69
C GLY A 6 -30.61 -2.39 33.44
N SER A 7 -30.04 -2.07 32.27
CA SER A 7 -29.83 -3.08 31.20
C SER A 7 -29.03 -2.61 29.98
N LEU A 8 -28.79 -1.30 29.82
CA LEU A 8 -28.09 -0.81 28.62
C LEU A 8 -26.56 -0.99 28.68
N GLU A 9 -25.93 -0.87 29.86
CA GLU A 9 -24.46 -1.01 29.99
C GLU A 9 -23.96 -2.46 29.85
N GLY A 10 -24.78 -3.44 30.27
CA GLY A 10 -24.42 -4.86 30.22
C GLY A 10 -24.39 -5.43 28.79
N GLY A 11 -25.23 -4.90 27.89
CA GLY A 11 -25.30 -5.36 26.51
C GLY A 11 -24.11 -4.92 25.66
N THR A 12 -23.62 -3.69 25.86
CA THR A 12 -22.50 -3.10 25.13
C THR A 12 -21.16 -3.70 25.55
N THR A 13 -20.97 -3.88 26.86
CA THR A 13 -19.77 -4.51 27.44
C THR A 13 -19.67 -5.99 27.07
N ALA A 14 -20.78 -6.73 27.09
CA ALA A 14 -20.80 -8.13 26.66
C ALA A 14 -20.53 -8.30 25.15
N ARG A 15 -21.09 -7.41 24.30
CA ARG A 15 -20.82 -7.41 22.85
C ARG A 15 -19.38 -7.02 22.53
N ALA A 16 -18.83 -6.03 23.24
CA ALA A 16 -17.42 -5.66 23.11
C ALA A 16 -16.51 -6.81 23.55
N GLY A 17 -16.83 -7.46 24.68
CA GLY A 17 -16.10 -8.64 25.19
C GLY A 17 -16.06 -9.79 24.19
N ALA A 18 -17.19 -10.16 23.59
CA ALA A 18 -17.27 -11.23 22.59
C ALA A 18 -16.55 -10.89 21.27
N ALA A 19 -16.60 -9.63 20.84
CA ALA A 19 -15.85 -9.16 19.67
C ALA A 19 -14.33 -9.18 19.93
N LEU A 20 -13.92 -8.77 21.14
CA LEU A 20 -12.53 -8.80 21.61
C LEU A 20 -11.99 -10.23 21.65
N THR A 21 -12.76 -11.20 22.16
CA THR A 21 -12.31 -12.61 22.20
C THR A 21 -12.12 -13.19 20.81
N ARG A 22 -12.99 -12.86 19.85
CA ARG A 22 -12.82 -13.27 18.43
C ARG A 22 -11.65 -12.58 17.73
N ALA A 23 -11.27 -11.38 18.18
CA ALA A 23 -10.22 -10.57 17.58
C ALA A 23 -8.82 -10.81 18.18
N GLY A 24 -8.65 -11.73 19.14
CA GLY A 24 -7.36 -12.03 19.77
C GLY A 24 -7.28 -11.77 21.29
N GLY A 25 -8.41 -11.44 21.92
CA GLY A 25 -8.54 -11.28 23.36
C GLY A 25 -8.16 -9.88 23.90
N PRO A 26 -8.16 -9.70 25.23
CA PRO A 26 -7.90 -8.41 25.87
C PRO A 26 -6.46 -7.93 25.63
N VAL A 27 -5.49 -8.84 25.54
CA VAL A 27 -4.09 -8.50 25.27
C VAL A 27 -3.93 -7.87 23.89
N PHE A 28 -4.55 -8.46 22.86
CA PHE A 28 -4.55 -7.91 21.50
C PHE A 28 -5.14 -6.50 21.48
N ALA A 29 -6.24 -6.28 22.19
CA ALA A 29 -6.89 -4.98 22.23
C ALA A 29 -6.10 -3.92 22.98
N ILE A 30 -5.43 -4.29 24.08
CA ILE A 30 -4.51 -3.38 24.78
C ILE A 30 -3.38 -2.97 23.84
N ILE A 31 -2.75 -3.93 23.14
CA ILE A 31 -1.69 -3.64 22.17
C ILE A 31 -2.21 -2.74 21.05
N LEU A 32 -3.39 -3.04 20.49
CA LEU A 32 -4.02 -2.26 19.45
C LEU A 32 -4.28 -0.81 19.90
N ILE A 33 -4.84 -0.63 21.11
CA ILE A 33 -5.13 0.70 21.67
C ILE A 33 -3.82 1.46 21.92
N LEU A 34 -2.84 0.86 22.61
CA LEU A 34 -1.57 1.52 22.91
C LEU A 34 -0.84 1.96 21.64
N THR A 35 -0.77 1.07 20.64
CA THR A 35 -0.12 1.38 19.36
C THR A 35 -0.90 2.41 18.54
N SER A 36 -2.24 2.40 18.60
CA SER A 36 -3.09 3.40 17.95
C SER A 36 -2.96 4.78 18.60
N VAL A 37 -2.94 4.85 19.93
CA VAL A 37 -2.75 6.11 20.68
C VAL A 37 -1.36 6.67 20.40
N PHE A 38 -0.32 5.83 20.47
CA PHE A 38 1.04 6.25 20.15
C PHE A 38 1.15 6.78 18.71
N SER A 39 0.54 6.10 17.74
CA SER A 39 0.53 6.53 16.34
C SER A 39 -0.24 7.84 16.13
N ALA A 40 -1.36 8.04 16.85
CA ALA A 40 -2.11 9.29 16.79
C ALA A 40 -1.30 10.48 17.33
N LEU A 41 -0.53 10.28 18.41
CA LEU A 41 0.40 11.30 18.92
C LEU A 41 1.50 11.61 17.91
N LEU A 42 2.07 10.60 17.26
CA LEU A 42 3.06 10.81 16.20
C LEU A 42 2.46 11.50 14.97
N PHE A 43 1.19 11.25 14.67
CA PHE A 43 0.47 11.92 13.59
C PHE A 43 0.40 13.42 13.84
N ASP A 44 0.02 13.83 15.06
CA ASP A 44 -0.04 15.24 15.45
C ASP A 44 1.33 15.91 15.35
N LEU A 45 2.38 15.24 15.86
CA LEU A 45 3.76 15.74 15.82
C LEU A 45 4.40 15.82 14.43
N ARG A 46 3.79 15.18 13.42
CA ARG A 46 4.35 15.08 12.05
C ARG A 46 3.36 15.52 10.97
N ALA A 47 2.22 16.07 11.36
CA ALA A 47 1.15 16.47 10.45
C ALA A 47 1.65 17.52 9.44
N ASP A 48 2.49 18.45 9.89
CA ASP A 48 3.16 19.45 9.06
C ASP A 48 3.93 18.80 7.90
N LYS A 49 4.68 17.72 8.16
CA LYS A 49 5.44 17.00 7.14
C LYS A 49 4.57 16.11 6.26
N ILE A 50 3.61 15.40 6.86
CA ILE A 50 2.72 14.49 6.13
C ILE A 50 1.87 15.26 5.11
N PHE A 51 1.33 16.42 5.50
CA PHE A 51 0.43 17.20 4.67
C PHE A 51 1.10 18.35 3.90
N ALA A 52 2.38 18.62 4.13
CA ALA A 52 3.14 19.51 3.26
C ALA A 52 3.12 18.99 1.82
N LEU A 53 2.81 19.87 0.87
CA LEU A 53 2.80 19.59 -0.56
C LEU A 53 3.94 20.37 -1.23
N PRO A 54 5.19 19.86 -1.18
CA PRO A 54 6.34 20.59 -1.70
C PRO A 54 6.28 20.69 -3.23
N MET A 55 6.91 21.75 -3.76
CA MET A 55 6.91 22.01 -5.20
C MET A 55 7.79 21.02 -5.96
N SER A 56 8.86 20.55 -5.31
CA SER A 56 9.85 19.66 -5.89
C SER A 56 10.18 18.48 -4.97
N ALA A 57 10.77 17.43 -5.54
CA ALA A 57 11.24 16.29 -4.77
C ALA A 57 12.43 16.66 -3.85
N ALA A 58 13.19 17.70 -4.19
CA ALA A 58 14.34 18.16 -3.39
C ALA A 58 13.91 18.83 -2.07
N GLU A 59 12.70 19.40 -2.03
CA GLU A 59 12.10 20.00 -0.83
C GLU A 59 11.28 18.99 0.00
N ALA A 60 11.08 17.78 -0.53
CA ALA A 60 10.35 16.74 0.17
C ALA A 60 11.13 16.21 1.36
N SER A 61 10.41 15.81 2.41
CA SER A 61 11.02 15.04 3.51
C SER A 61 11.55 13.69 3.00
N ALA A 62 12.19 12.91 3.87
CA ALA A 62 12.56 11.51 3.58
C ALA A 62 11.33 10.62 3.25
N GLU A 63 10.87 10.68 2.00
CA GLU A 63 9.67 10.05 1.47
C GLU A 63 10.01 9.14 0.29
N ASP A 64 9.48 7.91 0.26
CA ASP A 64 9.69 6.93 -0.81
C ASP A 64 9.07 7.35 -2.14
N LEU A 65 8.13 8.30 -2.13
CA LEU A 65 7.59 8.91 -3.33
C LEU A 65 8.68 9.59 -4.19
N VAL A 66 9.74 10.11 -3.56
CA VAL A 66 10.92 10.62 -4.27
C VAL A 66 11.55 9.53 -5.13
N ALA A 67 11.68 8.30 -4.61
CA ALA A 67 12.20 7.16 -5.35
C ALA A 67 11.30 6.79 -6.54
N PHE A 68 9.98 6.76 -6.33
CA PHE A 68 9.01 6.45 -7.39
C PHE A 68 9.05 7.47 -8.52
N LYS A 69 9.10 8.77 -8.17
CA LYS A 69 9.21 9.84 -9.15
C LYS A 69 10.55 9.82 -9.89
N ARG A 70 11.65 9.55 -9.19
CA ARG A 70 12.98 9.42 -9.78
C ARG A 70 13.05 8.28 -10.80
N ALA A 71 12.54 7.10 -10.44
CA ALA A 71 12.48 5.96 -11.35
C ALA A 71 11.62 6.26 -12.60
N ALA A 72 10.46 6.89 -12.41
CA ALA A 72 9.60 7.32 -13.51
C ALA A 72 10.30 8.31 -14.45
N ALA A 73 11.02 9.30 -13.90
CA ALA A 73 11.78 10.27 -14.68
C ALA A 73 12.90 9.60 -15.48
N MET A 74 13.69 8.73 -14.85
CA MET A 74 14.76 7.99 -15.54
C MET A 74 14.22 7.10 -16.66
N ALA A 75 13.08 6.45 -16.46
CA ALA A 75 12.42 5.69 -17.51
C ALA A 75 11.95 6.58 -18.68
N ALA A 76 11.37 7.76 -18.38
CA ALA A 76 10.94 8.73 -19.40
C ALA A 76 12.12 9.35 -20.19
N GLU A 77 13.30 9.45 -19.56
CA GLU A 77 14.56 9.88 -20.20
C GLU A 77 15.20 8.79 -21.08
N GLY A 78 14.59 7.60 -21.19
CA GLY A 78 15.16 6.46 -21.92
C GLY A 78 16.25 5.72 -21.14
N ARG A 79 16.36 5.99 -19.84
CA ARG A 79 17.40 5.48 -18.92
C ARG A 79 16.80 4.53 -17.88
N ALA A 80 15.83 3.72 -18.28
CA ALA A 80 15.15 2.79 -17.38
C ALA A 80 16.10 1.79 -16.69
N ALA A 81 17.19 1.38 -17.36
CA ALA A 81 18.18 0.47 -16.77
C ALA A 81 18.99 1.14 -15.65
N ASP A 82 19.33 2.42 -15.81
CA ASP A 82 20.05 3.21 -14.79
C ASP A 82 19.27 3.30 -13.47
N ALA A 83 17.94 3.08 -13.49
CA ALA A 83 17.14 3.08 -12.27
C ALA A 83 17.56 1.98 -11.27
N TYR A 84 18.24 0.94 -11.77
CA TYR A 84 18.75 -0.19 -10.99
C TYR A 84 20.24 -0.07 -10.65
N ASP A 85 20.94 0.95 -11.16
CA ASP A 85 22.30 1.27 -10.75
C ASP A 85 22.26 2.27 -9.57
N ALA A 86 22.80 1.87 -8.43
CA ALA A 86 22.74 2.69 -7.22
C ALA A 86 23.47 4.04 -7.37
N GLY A 87 24.56 4.10 -8.14
CA GLY A 87 25.30 5.33 -8.38
C GLY A 87 24.50 6.30 -9.25
N ALA A 88 24.00 5.83 -10.38
CA ALA A 88 23.21 6.61 -11.33
C ALA A 88 21.88 7.07 -10.72
N PHE A 89 21.24 6.23 -9.92
CA PHE A 89 20.00 6.58 -9.22
C PHE A 89 20.21 7.75 -8.24
N ARG A 90 21.26 7.65 -7.41
CA ARG A 90 21.61 8.63 -6.38
C ARG A 90 22.15 9.95 -6.90
N ALA A 91 22.80 9.97 -8.07
CA ALA A 91 23.44 11.17 -8.63
C ALA A 91 22.50 12.37 -8.84
N GLY A 92 21.18 12.18 -8.79
CA GLY A 92 20.18 13.25 -8.89
C GLY A 92 19.34 13.46 -7.63
N LEU A 93 19.73 12.87 -6.50
CA LEU A 93 19.02 12.96 -5.23
C LEU A 93 19.73 13.92 -4.27
N SER A 94 18.95 14.53 -3.36
CA SER A 94 19.53 15.32 -2.27
C SER A 94 20.23 14.41 -1.25
N PRO A 95 21.13 14.95 -0.39
CA PRO A 95 21.75 14.19 0.69
C PRO A 95 20.74 13.48 1.62
N GLU A 96 19.56 14.07 1.83
CA GLU A 96 18.49 13.46 2.66
C GLU A 96 17.86 12.23 1.98
N HIS A 97 18.00 12.10 0.66
CA HIS A 97 17.40 11.06 -0.16
C HIS A 97 18.40 10.03 -0.70
N GLU A 98 19.70 10.15 -0.39
CA GLU A 98 20.75 9.24 -0.89
C GLU A 98 20.51 7.77 -0.52
N GLY A 99 19.77 7.50 0.55
CA GLY A 99 19.39 6.14 0.95
C GLY A 99 18.35 5.48 0.04
N LEU A 100 17.66 6.25 -0.81
CA LEU A 100 16.58 5.74 -1.65
C LEU A 100 17.09 4.98 -2.88
N LEU A 101 16.36 3.92 -3.24
CA LEU A 101 16.61 3.10 -4.41
C LEU A 101 15.28 2.68 -5.05
N TRP A 102 15.30 2.38 -6.34
CA TRP A 102 14.19 1.70 -7.00
C TRP A 102 14.38 0.18 -6.92
N LEU A 103 13.53 -0.47 -6.13
CA LEU A 103 13.63 -1.91 -5.82
C LEU A 103 12.50 -2.74 -6.44
N ASN A 104 11.61 -2.09 -7.18
CA ASN A 104 10.47 -2.74 -7.81
C ASN A 104 10.90 -3.34 -9.16
N PRO A 105 10.30 -4.45 -9.62
CA PRO A 105 10.65 -5.00 -10.92
C PRO A 105 10.29 -4.04 -12.08
N PRO A 106 10.92 -4.18 -13.26
CA PRO A 106 10.78 -3.19 -14.35
C PRO A 106 9.37 -2.93 -14.86
N HIS A 107 8.46 -3.89 -14.75
CA HIS A 107 7.04 -3.64 -15.07
C HIS A 107 6.38 -2.62 -14.13
N GLY A 108 6.95 -2.40 -12.94
CA GLY A 108 6.55 -1.33 -12.03
C GLY A 108 6.75 0.06 -12.61
N LEU A 109 7.70 0.24 -13.54
CA LEU A 109 7.93 1.52 -14.22
C LEU A 109 6.70 1.96 -15.02
N LEU A 110 5.93 1.01 -15.57
CA LEU A 110 4.66 1.29 -16.25
C LEU A 110 3.64 1.93 -15.29
N LEU A 111 3.63 1.51 -14.03
CA LEU A 111 2.68 1.97 -13.02
C LEU A 111 3.04 3.37 -12.49
N VAL A 112 4.33 3.67 -12.40
CA VAL A 112 4.82 4.99 -11.95
C VAL A 112 5.06 5.96 -13.09
N ALA A 113 4.96 5.56 -14.36
CA ALA A 113 5.17 6.41 -15.53
C ALA A 113 4.43 7.76 -15.47
N PRO A 114 3.16 7.87 -15.01
CA PRO A 114 2.48 9.16 -14.87
C PRO A 114 3.16 10.14 -13.91
N LEU A 115 4.00 9.64 -12.98
CA LEU A 115 4.73 10.47 -12.01
C LEU A 115 5.90 11.23 -12.64
N ALA A 116 6.38 10.82 -13.82
CA ALA A 116 7.52 11.45 -14.48
C ALA A 116 7.29 12.96 -14.67
N THR A 117 6.09 13.33 -15.12
CA THR A 117 5.69 14.71 -15.42
C THR A 117 4.82 15.36 -14.35
N ALA A 118 4.30 14.59 -13.38
CA ALA A 118 3.45 15.14 -12.34
C ALA A 118 4.24 16.06 -11.38
N PRO A 119 3.69 17.22 -10.98
CA PRO A 119 4.24 18.00 -9.88
C PRO A 119 4.29 17.16 -8.59
N TYR A 120 5.34 17.35 -7.77
CA TYR A 120 5.54 16.49 -6.59
C TYR A 120 4.37 16.59 -5.60
N GLY A 121 3.93 17.80 -5.25
CA GLY A 121 2.76 18.01 -4.39
C GLY A 121 1.49 17.33 -4.92
N THR A 122 1.27 17.30 -6.24
CA THR A 122 0.13 16.60 -6.84
C THR A 122 0.25 15.09 -6.69
N ALA A 123 1.43 14.52 -6.94
CA ALA A 123 1.68 13.10 -6.75
C ALA A 123 1.51 12.69 -5.27
N LYS A 124 2.00 13.52 -4.35
CA LYS A 124 1.86 13.32 -2.90
C LYS A 124 0.40 13.35 -2.47
N LEU A 125 -0.34 14.37 -2.89
CA LEU A 125 -1.77 14.47 -2.61
C LEU A 125 -2.55 13.26 -3.15
N ALA A 126 -2.25 12.82 -4.36
CA ALA A 126 -2.87 11.63 -4.94
C ALA A 126 -2.62 10.39 -4.07
N LEU A 127 -1.38 10.17 -3.62
CA LEU A 127 -1.04 9.02 -2.79
C LEU A 127 -1.61 9.10 -1.37
N LEU A 128 -1.73 10.31 -0.79
CA LEU A 128 -2.44 10.54 0.47
C LEU A 128 -3.92 10.14 0.34
N LEU A 129 -4.59 10.60 -0.72
CA LEU A 129 -6.00 10.27 -0.99
C LEU A 129 -6.18 8.77 -1.23
N LEU A 130 -5.32 8.16 -2.06
CA LEU A 130 -5.37 6.72 -2.32
C LEU A 130 -5.16 5.91 -1.04
N THR A 131 -4.29 6.37 -0.14
CA THR A 131 -4.10 5.73 1.17
C THR A 131 -5.36 5.79 2.00
N ALA A 132 -5.95 6.97 2.18
CA ALA A 132 -7.18 7.15 2.95
C ALA A 132 -8.35 6.33 2.38
N LEU A 133 -8.54 6.38 1.05
CA LEU A 133 -9.56 5.61 0.36
C LEU A 133 -9.35 4.10 0.49
N SER A 134 -8.09 3.64 0.45
CA SER A 134 -7.78 2.23 0.59
C SER A 134 -8.17 1.69 1.97
N LEU A 135 -7.79 2.41 3.03
CA LEU A 135 -8.11 2.02 4.41
C LEU A 135 -9.62 2.06 4.66
N ALA A 136 -10.32 3.09 4.16
CA ALA A 136 -11.77 3.21 4.27
C ALA A 136 -12.48 2.06 3.51
N ALA A 137 -12.05 1.76 2.28
CA ALA A 137 -12.61 0.70 1.47
C ALA A 137 -12.44 -0.68 2.12
N ILE A 138 -11.27 -0.97 2.72
CA ILE A 138 -11.07 -2.21 3.50
C ILE A 138 -12.11 -2.30 4.63
N GLY A 139 -12.28 -1.23 5.41
CA GLY A 139 -13.25 -1.18 6.50
C GLY A 139 -14.69 -1.47 6.03
N VAL A 140 -15.10 -0.84 4.93
CA VAL A 140 -16.44 -1.03 4.34
C VAL A 140 -16.63 -2.44 3.80
N LEU A 141 -15.67 -2.95 3.02
CA LEU A 141 -15.74 -4.29 2.41
C LEU A 141 -15.71 -5.39 3.48
N ALA A 142 -14.98 -5.17 4.57
CA ALA A 142 -14.95 -6.07 5.73
C ALA A 142 -16.21 -5.96 6.62
N ARG A 143 -17.12 -5.01 6.35
CA ARG A 143 -18.26 -4.68 7.21
C ARG A 143 -17.85 -4.43 8.65
N ALA A 144 -16.68 -3.80 8.83
CA ALA A 144 -16.10 -3.54 10.13
C ALA A 144 -16.91 -2.47 10.89
N PRO A 145 -17.06 -2.60 12.22
CA PRO A 145 -17.67 -1.55 13.02
C PRO A 145 -16.80 -0.28 12.98
N LEU A 146 -17.41 0.89 13.17
CA LEU A 146 -16.73 2.20 13.05
C LEU A 146 -15.44 2.30 13.89
N TRP A 147 -15.42 1.73 15.09
CA TRP A 147 -14.24 1.72 15.95
C TRP A 147 -13.06 0.96 15.34
N ALA A 148 -13.31 -0.12 14.59
CA ALA A 148 -12.26 -0.90 13.93
C ALA A 148 -11.74 -0.20 12.67
N ILE A 149 -12.62 0.50 11.94
CA ILE A 149 -12.21 1.38 10.84
C ILE A 149 -11.34 2.51 11.37
N ALA A 150 -11.74 3.13 12.48
CA ALA A 150 -10.95 4.17 13.13
C ALA A 150 -9.57 3.64 13.57
N ALA A 151 -9.53 2.50 14.27
CA ALA A 151 -8.28 1.85 14.68
C ALA A 151 -7.36 1.51 13.49
N LEU A 152 -7.93 1.08 12.35
CA LEU A 152 -7.17 0.83 11.13
C LEU A 152 -6.54 2.12 10.58
N ILE A 153 -7.31 3.21 10.52
CA ILE A 153 -6.86 4.52 10.03
C ILE A 153 -5.75 5.10 10.90
N VAL A 154 -5.85 4.96 12.22
CA VAL A 154 -4.82 5.46 13.16
C VAL A 154 -3.75 4.41 13.49
N SER A 155 -3.70 3.29 12.77
CA SER A 155 -2.74 2.22 13.05
C SER A 155 -1.29 2.68 12.76
N PRO A 156 -0.28 2.08 13.41
CA PRO A 156 1.12 2.35 13.11
C PRO A 156 1.47 2.11 11.64
N ALA A 157 0.84 1.12 11.01
CA ALA A 157 1.05 0.81 9.60
C ALA A 157 0.51 1.92 8.68
N ALA A 158 -0.67 2.46 8.98
CA ALA A 158 -1.24 3.60 8.26
C ALA A 158 -0.38 4.86 8.47
N PHE A 159 0.02 5.14 9.71
CA PHE A 159 0.91 6.26 10.04
C PHE A 159 2.24 6.16 9.29
N ALA A 160 2.93 5.03 9.37
CA ALA A 160 4.20 4.82 8.68
C ALA A 160 4.04 5.00 7.15
N SER A 161 2.96 4.45 6.57
CA SER A 161 2.70 4.57 5.14
C SER A 161 2.48 6.02 4.70
N LEU A 162 1.82 6.83 5.52
CA LEU A 162 1.61 8.26 5.25
C LEU A 162 2.89 9.06 5.47
N LEU A 163 3.67 8.75 6.51
CA LEU A 163 4.90 9.46 6.85
C LEU A 163 5.97 9.32 5.76
N VAL A 164 6.17 8.11 5.24
CA VAL A 164 7.18 7.84 4.20
C VAL A 164 6.59 7.76 2.80
N MET A 165 5.30 8.05 2.62
CA MET A 165 4.61 7.96 1.33
C MET A 165 4.74 6.57 0.64
N GLN A 166 4.42 5.50 1.36
CA GLN A 166 4.43 4.12 0.87
C GLN A 166 3.07 3.66 0.32
N THR A 167 3.11 2.64 -0.55
CA THR A 167 1.92 2.07 -1.21
C THR A 167 1.29 0.90 -0.44
N GLY A 168 1.73 0.63 0.78
CA GLY A 168 1.26 -0.48 1.62
C GLY A 168 -0.28 -0.59 1.73
N PRO A 169 -1.01 0.51 2.01
CA PRO A 169 -2.47 0.51 2.10
C PRO A 169 -3.16 0.11 0.78
N LEU A 170 -2.65 0.55 -0.36
CA LEU A 170 -3.17 0.18 -1.68
C LEU A 170 -2.97 -1.31 -1.95
N ILE A 171 -1.80 -1.84 -1.58
CA ILE A 171 -1.48 -3.26 -1.71
C ILE A 171 -2.40 -4.09 -0.81
N ALA A 172 -2.63 -3.66 0.43
CA ALA A 172 -3.55 -4.32 1.35
C ALA A 172 -4.98 -4.36 0.80
N LEU A 173 -5.48 -3.25 0.27
CA LEU A 173 -6.79 -3.21 -0.39
C LEU A 173 -6.82 -4.14 -1.60
N GLY A 174 -5.78 -4.12 -2.44
CA GLY A 174 -5.67 -4.98 -3.61
C GLY A 174 -5.71 -6.47 -3.26
N LEU A 175 -4.95 -6.90 -2.25
CA LEU A 175 -4.97 -8.29 -1.77
C LEU A 175 -6.36 -8.67 -1.25
N PHE A 176 -6.95 -7.81 -0.42
CA PHE A 176 -8.27 -8.04 0.14
C PHE A 176 -9.34 -8.18 -0.95
N ALA A 177 -9.33 -7.26 -1.92
CA ALA A 177 -10.24 -7.28 -3.05
C ALA A 177 -10.01 -8.50 -3.96
N ALA A 178 -8.76 -8.86 -4.24
CA ALA A 178 -8.43 -10.02 -5.06
C ALA A 178 -8.96 -11.32 -4.44
N PHE A 179 -8.78 -11.52 -3.14
CA PHE A 179 -9.30 -12.70 -2.45
C PHE A 179 -10.83 -12.73 -2.41
N LEU A 180 -11.48 -11.57 -2.20
CA LEU A 180 -12.94 -11.47 -2.23
C LEU A 180 -13.51 -11.78 -3.62
N LEU A 181 -12.80 -11.38 -4.68
CA LEU A 181 -13.22 -11.58 -6.07
C LEU A 181 -12.83 -12.95 -6.64
N ALA A 182 -11.83 -13.62 -6.10
CA ALA A 182 -11.30 -14.87 -6.64
C ALA A 182 -12.37 -15.97 -6.90
N PRO A 183 -13.39 -16.19 -6.04
CA PRO A 183 -14.41 -17.20 -6.28
C PRO A 183 -15.34 -16.89 -7.45
N SER A 184 -15.70 -15.62 -7.65
CA SER A 184 -16.79 -15.20 -8.55
C SER A 184 -16.31 -14.45 -9.80
N ARG A 185 -15.16 -13.75 -9.72
CA ARG A 185 -14.56 -12.94 -10.76
C ARG A 185 -13.04 -13.20 -10.84
N PRO A 186 -12.61 -14.42 -11.17
CA PRO A 186 -11.20 -14.81 -11.14
C PRO A 186 -10.32 -13.98 -12.09
N MET A 187 -10.86 -13.45 -13.18
CA MET A 187 -10.13 -12.56 -14.09
C MET A 187 -9.79 -11.22 -13.43
N ALA A 188 -10.76 -10.58 -12.76
CA ALA A 188 -10.53 -9.32 -12.04
C ALA A 188 -9.56 -9.52 -10.87
N ALA A 189 -9.72 -10.63 -10.12
CA ALA A 189 -8.77 -11.02 -9.08
C ALA A 189 -7.36 -11.21 -9.64
N GLY A 190 -7.23 -11.92 -10.76
CA GLY A 190 -5.95 -12.13 -11.44
C GLY A 190 -5.29 -10.82 -11.88
N LEU A 191 -6.05 -9.89 -12.46
CA LEU A 191 -5.53 -8.58 -12.87
C LEU A 191 -4.99 -7.79 -11.68
N ILE A 192 -5.75 -7.74 -10.58
CA ILE A 192 -5.31 -7.06 -9.35
C ILE A 192 -4.01 -7.71 -8.84
N LEU A 193 -3.97 -9.03 -8.73
CA LEU A 193 -2.77 -9.75 -8.28
C LEU A 193 -1.56 -9.52 -9.18
N ALA A 194 -1.76 -9.46 -10.49
CA ALA A 194 -0.69 -9.16 -11.44
C ALA A 194 -0.10 -7.76 -11.20
N LEU A 195 -0.94 -6.74 -10.97
CA LEU A 195 -0.48 -5.39 -10.62
C LEU A 195 0.30 -5.37 -9.30
N LEU A 196 -0.09 -6.20 -8.33
CA LEU A 196 0.59 -6.30 -7.03
C LEU A 196 1.97 -6.98 -7.11
N THR A 197 2.30 -7.66 -8.22
CA THR A 197 3.64 -8.22 -8.42
C THR A 197 4.75 -7.16 -8.51
N VAL A 198 4.39 -5.88 -8.60
CA VAL A 198 5.33 -4.76 -8.39
C VAL A 198 6.05 -4.86 -7.04
N LYS A 199 5.45 -5.53 -6.06
CA LYS A 199 6.08 -5.90 -4.79
C LYS A 199 6.17 -7.44 -4.75
N PRO A 200 7.32 -8.02 -5.14
CA PRO A 200 7.45 -9.46 -5.42
C PRO A 200 6.97 -10.37 -4.29
N GLN A 201 7.10 -9.93 -3.04
CA GLN A 201 6.69 -10.69 -1.86
C GLN A 201 5.20 -11.08 -1.91
N TYR A 202 4.33 -10.18 -2.38
CA TYR A 202 2.89 -10.45 -2.46
C TYR A 202 2.52 -11.30 -3.68
N GLY A 203 3.30 -11.18 -4.76
CA GLY A 203 3.17 -12.06 -5.94
C GLY A 203 3.45 -13.52 -5.62
N LEU A 204 4.32 -13.80 -4.63
CA LEU A 204 4.60 -15.16 -4.16
C LEU A 204 3.58 -15.64 -3.11
N MET A 205 3.18 -14.77 -2.18
CA MET A 205 2.25 -15.17 -1.12
C MET A 205 0.83 -15.41 -1.67
N ALA A 206 0.34 -14.59 -2.60
CA ALA A 206 -1.04 -14.69 -3.07
C ALA A 206 -1.39 -16.04 -3.73
N PRO A 207 -0.54 -16.65 -4.59
CA PRO A 207 -0.75 -17.99 -5.10
C PRO A 207 -0.92 -19.04 -4.00
N VAL A 208 -0.10 -19.01 -2.93
CA VAL A 208 -0.19 -19.98 -1.82
C VAL A 208 -1.58 -19.94 -1.17
N PHE A 209 -2.09 -18.74 -0.88
CA PHE A 209 -3.44 -18.57 -0.34
C PHE A 209 -4.52 -19.02 -1.32
N LEU A 210 -4.41 -18.67 -2.60
CA LEU A 210 -5.39 -19.07 -3.62
C LEU A 210 -5.42 -20.58 -3.83
N VAL A 211 -4.27 -21.26 -3.78
CA VAL A 211 -4.18 -22.72 -3.82
C VAL A 211 -4.92 -23.32 -2.63
N ALA A 212 -4.66 -22.83 -1.41
CA ALA A 212 -5.33 -23.31 -0.20
C ALA A 212 -6.85 -23.12 -0.25
N LEU A 213 -7.34 -22.09 -0.95
CA LEU A 213 -8.75 -21.79 -1.14
C LEU A 213 -9.36 -22.43 -2.41
N GLY A 214 -8.58 -23.16 -3.21
CA GLY A 214 -9.04 -23.82 -4.44
C GLY A 214 -9.34 -22.88 -5.62
N HIS A 215 -8.78 -21.67 -5.63
CA HIS A 215 -9.06 -20.62 -6.61
C HIS A 215 -8.04 -20.57 -7.77
N TRP A 216 -7.78 -21.72 -8.39
CA TRP A 216 -6.78 -21.91 -9.44
C TRP A 216 -6.96 -21.02 -10.68
N ARG A 217 -8.21 -20.70 -11.03
CA ARG A 217 -8.53 -19.81 -12.16
C ARG A 217 -7.93 -18.41 -11.97
N ALA A 218 -7.97 -17.88 -10.74
CA ALA A 218 -7.40 -16.57 -10.43
C ALA A 218 -5.87 -16.58 -10.58
N ILE A 219 -5.21 -17.70 -10.25
CA ILE A 219 -3.78 -17.90 -10.46
C ILE A 219 -3.46 -17.85 -11.95
N GLY A 220 -4.20 -18.60 -12.79
CA GLY A 220 -3.98 -18.60 -14.24
C GLY A 220 -4.10 -17.21 -14.86
N TRP A 221 -5.11 -16.43 -14.46
CA TRP A 221 -5.26 -15.04 -14.91
C TRP A 221 -4.14 -14.13 -14.39
N ALA A 222 -3.73 -14.28 -13.12
CA ALA A 222 -2.62 -13.52 -12.56
C ALA A 222 -1.32 -13.79 -13.33
N SER A 223 -1.00 -15.05 -13.63
CA SER A 223 0.16 -15.42 -14.44
C SER A 223 0.11 -14.81 -15.83
N LEU A 224 -1.04 -14.88 -16.51
CA LEU A 224 -1.21 -14.29 -17.84
C LEU A 224 -1.01 -12.77 -17.83
N PHE A 225 -1.64 -12.06 -16.89
CA PHE A 225 -1.50 -10.60 -16.79
C PHE A 225 -0.12 -10.17 -16.34
N SER A 226 0.54 -10.92 -15.43
CA SER A 226 1.94 -10.66 -15.07
C SER A 226 2.87 -10.83 -16.26
N ALA A 227 2.70 -11.89 -17.06
CA ALA A 227 3.46 -12.07 -18.30
C ALA A 227 3.21 -10.93 -19.30
N ALA A 228 1.96 -10.47 -19.41
CA ALA A 228 1.63 -9.32 -20.24
C ALA A 228 2.30 -8.03 -19.74
N LEU A 229 2.34 -7.77 -18.43
CA LEU A 229 3.03 -6.62 -17.85
C LEU A 229 4.55 -6.67 -18.09
N VAL A 230 5.16 -7.86 -17.96
CA VAL A 230 6.57 -8.08 -18.30
C VAL A 230 6.81 -7.76 -19.77
N ALA A 231 6.01 -8.34 -20.67
CA ALA A 231 6.13 -8.11 -22.12
C ALA A 231 5.94 -6.63 -22.49
N LEU A 232 4.95 -5.96 -21.90
CA LEU A 232 4.72 -4.53 -22.09
C LEU A 232 5.90 -3.69 -21.59
N SER A 233 6.51 -4.05 -20.46
CA SER A 233 7.68 -3.34 -19.94
C SER A 233 8.90 -3.52 -20.83
N ILE A 234 9.10 -4.71 -21.41
CA ILE A 234 10.18 -4.98 -22.37
C ILE A 234 9.94 -4.19 -23.66
N ALA A 235 8.70 -4.13 -24.13
CA ALA A 235 8.34 -3.35 -25.31
C ALA A 235 8.54 -1.84 -25.08
N ALA A 236 8.28 -1.33 -23.87
CA ALA A 236 8.40 0.08 -23.54
C ALA A 236 9.84 0.53 -23.22
N TYR A 237 10.61 -0.30 -22.51
CA TYR A 237 11.90 0.08 -21.91
C TYR A 237 13.09 -0.81 -22.34
N GLY A 238 12.85 -1.80 -23.19
CA GLY A 238 13.84 -2.81 -23.57
C GLY A 238 14.07 -3.88 -22.49
N ALA A 239 14.96 -4.83 -22.79
CA ALA A 239 15.31 -5.92 -21.86
C ALA A 239 16.38 -5.53 -20.83
N ALA A 240 17.12 -4.44 -21.06
CA ALA A 240 18.23 -4.02 -20.19
C ALA A 240 17.82 -3.77 -18.73
N PRO A 241 16.66 -3.15 -18.40
CA PRO A 241 16.23 -2.99 -17.02
C PRO A 241 15.99 -4.32 -16.30
N TRP A 242 15.51 -5.35 -17.01
CA TRP A 242 15.34 -6.69 -16.45
C TRP A 242 16.68 -7.37 -16.17
N ALA A 243 17.66 -7.18 -17.06
CA ALA A 243 19.02 -7.68 -16.82
C ALA A 243 19.73 -6.99 -15.66
N ALA A 244 19.42 -5.70 -15.41
CA ALA A 244 19.97 -4.96 -14.27
C ALA A 244 19.24 -5.25 -12.94
N PHE A 245 17.98 -5.69 -13.00
CA PHE A 245 17.16 -6.01 -11.82
C PHE A 245 17.45 -7.40 -11.24
N LEU A 246 17.80 -8.39 -12.08
CA LEU A 246 18.06 -9.77 -11.70
C LEU A 246 19.48 -9.96 -11.14
#